data_AF-Q4N706-F1
#
_entry.id   AF-Q4N706-F1
#
_cell.length_a   1.000
_cell.length_b   1.000
_cell.length_c   1.000
_cell.angle_alpha   90.00
_cell.angle_beta   90.00
_cell.angle_gamma   90.00
#
_symmetry.space_group_name_H-M   'P 1'
#
loop_
_entity.id
_entity.type
_entity.pdbx_description
1 polymer ?
#
loop_
_entity_poly.entity_id
_entity_poly.type
_entity_poly.pdbx_seq_one_letter_code
_entity_poly.pdbx_strand_id
1 'polypeptide(L)'
;MELLYNPLKGAETTFGDVHFGYFVPTVICGRTKAFQTDLQLFISNYCNQIFQNNFNTFLNSCLDFGLEGIGLEYRNRMFSKILVLSPKENLTDVWQILWGTWSYMFKNGVEEKSEEYNVLYKVSLIYLMFYLYFSQSDFNNLPIPLSIDTFEECLKLSETVLKKYKVTSVLNVLKYLINQKCITFTLLDGLQFLYQNKFGAPLKPPS
;
A
#
# COMPACT_ATOMS: atom_id res chain seq x y z
N MET A 1 49.63 -19.45 -4.57
CA MET A 1 48.40 -19.17 -3.82
C MET A 1 47.92 -17.81 -4.30
N GLU A 2 47.06 -17.83 -5.33
CA GLU A 2 46.53 -16.60 -5.93
C GLU A 2 45.51 -15.99 -4.96
N LEU A 3 45.79 -14.77 -4.51
CA LEU A 3 44.81 -13.93 -3.84
C LEU A 3 43.79 -13.49 -4.88
N LEU A 4 42.72 -14.27 -5.02
CA LEU A 4 41.60 -13.90 -5.87
C LEU A 4 40.79 -12.80 -5.20
N TYR A 5 40.98 -11.60 -5.75
CA TYR A 5 40.03 -10.51 -5.97
C TYR A 5 38.80 -10.48 -5.05
N ASN A 6 38.79 -9.53 -4.11
CA ASN A 6 37.61 -9.13 -3.34
C ASN A 6 36.64 -8.39 -4.28
N PRO A 7 35.57 -9.03 -4.79
CA PRO A 7 34.62 -8.33 -5.62
C PRO A 7 33.67 -7.60 -4.67
N LEU A 8 33.65 -6.28 -4.84
CA LEU A 8 32.74 -5.34 -4.20
C LEU A 8 33.22 -4.88 -2.82
N LYS A 9 33.75 -3.63 -2.80
CA LYS A 9 33.36 -2.67 -1.75
C LYS A 9 31.90 -2.94 -1.45
N GLY A 10 31.60 -3.52 -0.29
CA GLY A 10 30.22 -3.78 0.10
C GLY A 10 29.46 -2.50 -0.15
N ALA A 11 28.42 -2.54 -0.99
CA ALA A 11 27.45 -1.48 -0.98
C ALA A 11 26.95 -1.45 0.46
N GLU A 12 27.49 -0.53 1.25
CA GLU A 12 27.02 -0.29 2.60
C GLU A 12 25.52 -0.09 2.43
N THR A 13 24.75 -1.07 2.89
CA THR A 13 23.30 -0.94 2.89
C THR A 13 23.04 0.21 3.85
N THR A 14 22.87 1.41 3.31
CA THR A 14 22.68 2.60 4.11
C THR A 14 21.32 2.46 4.76
N PHE A 15 21.34 2.37 6.08
CA PHE A 15 20.14 2.48 6.89
C PHE A 15 19.64 3.91 6.83
N GLY A 16 18.33 4.07 6.77
CA GLY A 16 17.72 5.37 6.59
C GLY A 16 17.00 5.49 5.26
N ASP A 17 15.68 5.65 5.33
CA ASP A 17 14.87 6.05 4.18
C ASP A 17 14.26 7.44 4.42
N VAL A 18 13.86 8.10 3.34
CA VAL A 18 13.13 9.37 3.39
C VAL A 18 11.68 9.13 3.03
N HIS A 19 10.79 9.25 4.02
CA HIS A 19 9.35 9.10 3.85
C HIS A 19 8.68 10.48 3.98
N PHE A 20 8.13 11.00 2.89
CA PHE A 20 7.44 12.31 2.81
C PHE A 20 8.14 13.45 3.56
N GLY A 21 9.47 13.55 3.40
CA GLY A 21 10.27 14.63 3.98
C GLY A 21 10.82 14.35 5.39
N TYR A 22 10.59 13.16 5.95
CA TYR A 22 11.13 12.74 7.24
C TYR A 22 12.10 11.57 7.08
N PHE A 23 13.17 11.58 7.86
CA PHE A 23 14.17 10.52 7.85
C PHE A 23 13.80 9.41 8.84
N VAL A 24 13.75 8.16 8.36
CA VAL A 24 13.43 6.96 9.15
C VAL A 24 14.67 6.06 9.20
N PRO A 25 15.46 6.09 10.28
CA PRO A 25 16.77 5.43 10.35
C PRO A 25 16.71 3.90 10.47
N THR A 26 15.53 3.35 10.77
CA THR A 26 15.30 1.93 11.11
C THR A 26 14.84 1.09 9.92
N VAL A 27 14.83 1.66 8.73
CA VAL A 27 14.43 0.98 7.49
C VAL A 27 15.55 1.04 6.46
N ILE A 28 15.53 0.11 5.50
CA ILE A 28 16.51 0.13 4.40
C ILE A 28 16.20 1.29 3.46
N CYS A 29 17.25 1.99 3.03
CA CYS A 29 17.14 3.07 2.05
C CYS A 29 16.36 2.64 0.79
N GLY A 30 15.42 3.49 0.35
CA GLY A 30 14.61 3.27 -0.85
C GLY A 30 13.31 2.51 -0.60
N ARG A 31 12.98 2.13 0.64
CA ARG A 31 11.78 1.37 0.98
C ARG A 31 10.48 2.08 0.55
N THR A 32 10.35 3.37 0.81
CA THR A 32 9.20 4.21 0.40
C THR A 32 9.03 4.20 -1.11
N LYS A 33 10.12 4.41 -1.86
CA LYS A 33 10.10 4.44 -3.32
C LYS A 33 9.76 3.07 -3.92
N ALA A 34 10.30 2.00 -3.34
CA ALA A 34 10.01 0.63 -3.74
C ALA A 34 8.52 0.33 -3.58
N PHE A 35 7.94 0.60 -2.39
CA PHE A 35 6.50 0.43 -2.17
C PHE A 35 5.65 1.24 -3.14
N GLN A 36 6.00 2.50 -3.38
CA GLN A 36 5.23 3.33 -4.30
C GLN A 36 5.25 2.74 -5.72
N THR A 37 6.43 2.32 -6.18
CA THR A 37 6.62 1.73 -7.50
C THR A 37 5.87 0.41 -7.63
N ASP A 38 6.01 -0.49 -6.67
CA ASP A 38 5.41 -1.83 -6.71
C ASP A 38 3.88 -1.78 -6.64
N LEU A 39 3.33 -0.98 -5.72
CA LEU A 39 1.88 -0.75 -5.62
C LEU A 39 1.34 -0.12 -6.91
N GLN A 40 2.01 0.93 -7.43
CA GLN A 40 1.54 1.64 -8.61
C GLN A 40 1.56 0.74 -9.84
N LEU A 41 2.65 0.01 -10.06
CA LEU A 41 2.77 -0.91 -11.18
C LEU A 41 1.75 -2.04 -11.09
N PHE A 42 1.56 -2.64 -9.91
CA PHE A 42 0.59 -3.72 -9.73
C PHE A 42 -0.84 -3.27 -10.04
N ILE A 43 -1.30 -2.18 -9.40
CA ILE A 43 -2.65 -1.66 -9.59
C ILE A 43 -2.84 -1.18 -11.04
N SER A 44 -1.89 -0.40 -11.57
CA SER A 44 -2.02 0.16 -12.92
C SER A 44 -2.05 -0.92 -13.99
N ASN A 45 -1.26 -1.98 -13.84
CA ASN A 45 -1.30 -3.11 -14.77
C ASN A 45 -2.67 -3.79 -14.75
N TYR A 46 -3.23 -4.03 -13.55
CA TYR A 46 -4.57 -4.62 -13.40
C TYR A 46 -5.65 -3.73 -14.03
N CYS A 47 -5.67 -2.43 -13.73
CA CYS A 47 -6.63 -1.51 -14.30
C CYS A 47 -6.48 -1.38 -15.83
N ASN A 48 -5.25 -1.28 -16.34
CA ASN A 48 -5.01 -1.18 -17.78
C ASN A 48 -5.51 -2.42 -18.55
N GLN A 49 -5.33 -3.63 -18.00
CA GLN A 49 -5.87 -4.85 -18.61
C GLN A 49 -7.39 -4.82 -18.72
N ILE A 50 -8.09 -4.35 -17.69
CA ILE A 50 -9.55 -4.21 -17.71
C ILE A 50 -10.00 -3.20 -18.76
N PHE A 51 -9.33 -2.04 -18.82
CA PHE A 51 -9.69 -1.00 -19.78
C PHE A 51 -9.34 -1.36 -21.23
N GLN A 52 -8.28 -2.15 -21.46
CA GLN A 52 -7.98 -2.74 -22.77
C GLN A 52 -9.09 -3.71 -23.22
N ASN A 53 -9.68 -4.46 -22.30
CA ASN A 53 -10.75 -5.43 -22.57
C ASN A 53 -12.18 -4.86 -22.49
N ASN A 54 -12.31 -3.54 -22.46
CA ASN A 54 -13.56 -2.78 -22.28
C ASN A 54 -14.15 -2.87 -20.85
N PHE A 55 -14.24 -1.71 -20.20
CA PHE A 55 -14.76 -1.58 -18.83
C PHE A 55 -16.22 -2.02 -18.67
N ASN A 56 -17.09 -1.83 -19.67
CA ASN A 56 -18.49 -2.26 -19.59
C ASN A 56 -18.60 -3.79 -19.61
N THR A 57 -17.74 -4.47 -20.36
CA THR A 57 -17.67 -5.94 -20.35
C THR A 57 -17.28 -6.44 -18.97
N PHE A 58 -16.30 -5.78 -18.33
CA PHE A 58 -15.89 -6.08 -16.95
C PHE A 58 -17.04 -5.91 -15.95
N LEU A 59 -17.81 -4.84 -16.03
CA LEU A 59 -18.95 -4.62 -15.12
C LEU A 59 -20.01 -5.72 -15.26
N ASN A 60 -20.23 -6.23 -16.48
CA ASN A 60 -21.20 -7.30 -16.73
C ASN A 60 -20.70 -8.68 -16.30
N SER A 61 -19.38 -8.91 -16.31
CA SER A 61 -18.77 -10.21 -15.99
C SER A 61 -18.33 -10.35 -14.53
N CYS A 62 -17.95 -9.25 -13.87
CA CYS A 62 -17.39 -9.23 -12.53
C CYS A 62 -18.34 -8.55 -11.54
N LEU A 63 -19.26 -9.34 -10.96
CA LEU A 63 -20.28 -8.84 -10.02
C LEU A 63 -19.71 -8.31 -8.69
N ASP A 64 -18.47 -8.65 -8.38
CA ASP A 64 -17.74 -8.21 -7.19
C ASP A 64 -16.84 -7.00 -7.45
N PHE A 65 -16.96 -6.36 -8.61
CA PHE A 65 -16.13 -5.23 -9.03
C PHE A 65 -14.62 -5.53 -8.98
N GLY A 66 -14.22 -6.79 -9.24
CA GLY A 66 -12.82 -7.18 -9.40
C GLY A 66 -12.12 -7.66 -8.13
N LEU A 67 -12.85 -7.95 -7.06
CA LEU A 67 -12.27 -8.49 -5.81
C LEU A 67 -11.57 -9.82 -6.04
N GLU A 68 -12.21 -10.78 -6.70
CA GLU A 68 -11.63 -12.08 -7.05
C GLU A 68 -10.52 -11.91 -8.10
N GLY A 69 -10.76 -11.07 -9.12
CA GLY A 69 -9.79 -10.84 -10.19
C GLY A 69 -8.46 -10.28 -9.68
N ILE A 70 -8.49 -9.27 -8.81
CA ILE A 70 -7.26 -8.73 -8.22
C ILE A 70 -6.62 -9.71 -7.24
N GLY A 71 -7.42 -10.54 -6.55
CA GLY A 71 -6.91 -11.62 -5.69
C GLY A 71 -6.16 -12.70 -6.48
N LEU A 72 -6.66 -13.04 -7.67
CA LEU A 72 -5.97 -13.95 -8.60
C LEU A 72 -4.64 -13.36 -9.07
N GLU A 73 -4.61 -12.10 -9.50
CA GLU A 73 -3.37 -11.40 -9.87
C GLU A 73 -2.39 -11.30 -8.69
N TYR A 74 -2.89 -11.01 -7.50
CA TYR A 74 -2.10 -10.94 -6.26
C TYR A 74 -1.38 -12.27 -6.01
N ARG A 75 -2.11 -13.39 -6.12
CA ARG A 75 -1.55 -14.74 -5.97
C ARG A 75 -0.55 -15.07 -7.07
N ASN A 76 -0.93 -14.86 -8.33
CA ASN A 76 -0.11 -15.20 -9.49
C ASN A 76 1.23 -14.46 -9.49
N ARG A 77 1.22 -13.19 -9.06
CA ARG A 77 2.43 -12.36 -8.97
C ARG A 77 3.17 -12.51 -7.65
N MET A 78 2.68 -13.33 -6.73
CA MET A 78 3.21 -13.48 -5.36
C MET A 78 3.37 -12.12 -4.67
N PHE A 79 2.39 -11.23 -4.82
CA PHE A 79 2.52 -9.83 -4.45
C PHE A 79 2.71 -9.63 -2.93
N SER A 80 2.31 -10.60 -2.11
CA SER A 80 2.62 -10.65 -0.67
C SER A 80 4.10 -10.53 -0.33
N LYS A 81 5.01 -10.82 -1.28
CA LYS A 81 6.46 -10.62 -1.10
C LYS A 81 6.86 -9.16 -0.84
N ILE A 82 5.99 -8.19 -1.12
CA ILE A 82 6.19 -6.80 -0.72
C ILE A 82 6.33 -6.66 0.81
N LEU A 83 5.77 -7.60 1.58
CA LEU A 83 5.85 -7.64 3.05
C LEU A 83 7.17 -8.24 3.58
N VAL A 84 8.07 -8.69 2.72
CA VAL A 84 9.34 -9.28 3.15
C VAL A 84 10.24 -8.22 3.77
N LEU A 85 10.71 -8.54 4.97
CA LEU A 85 11.56 -7.69 5.81
C LEU A 85 12.98 -8.25 5.89
N SER A 86 13.95 -7.35 5.82
CA SER A 86 15.30 -7.68 6.23
C SER A 86 15.36 -7.80 7.76
N PRO A 87 16.18 -8.70 8.34
CA PRO A 87 16.38 -8.79 9.80
C PRO A 87 16.89 -7.50 10.45
N LYS A 88 17.35 -6.57 9.61
CA LYS A 88 17.90 -5.28 9.96
C LYS A 88 16.83 -4.20 10.17
N GLU A 89 15.63 -4.39 9.63
CA GLU A 89 14.59 -3.35 9.63
C GLU A 89 13.65 -3.48 10.81
N ASN A 90 13.12 -2.35 11.25
CA ASN A 90 12.01 -2.35 12.20
C ASN A 90 10.70 -2.68 11.46
N LEU A 91 10.08 -3.81 11.84
CA LEU A 91 8.81 -4.29 11.29
C LEU A 91 7.70 -3.23 11.35
N THR A 92 7.52 -2.56 12.49
CA THR A 92 6.47 -1.55 12.68
C THR A 92 6.68 -0.35 11.77
N ASP A 93 7.92 0.14 11.63
CA ASP A 93 8.22 1.29 10.79
C ASP A 93 8.03 0.97 9.30
N VAL A 94 8.46 -0.20 8.85
CA VAL A 94 8.22 -0.63 7.46
C VAL A 94 6.72 -0.77 7.18
N TRP A 95 5.96 -1.34 8.13
CA TRP A 95 4.50 -1.45 8.03
C TRP A 95 3.83 -0.08 7.95
N GLN A 96 4.25 0.87 8.79
CA GLN A 96 3.74 2.24 8.76
C GLN A 96 4.09 2.97 7.45
N ILE A 97 5.31 2.79 6.93
CA ILE A 97 5.71 3.35 5.63
C ILE A 97 4.83 2.78 4.50
N LEU A 98 4.53 1.47 4.51
CA LEU A 98 3.66 0.84 3.51
C LEU A 98 2.28 1.53 3.47
N TRP A 99 1.66 1.76 4.63
CA TRP A 99 0.34 2.37 4.69
C TRP A 99 0.33 3.86 4.43
N GLY A 100 1.41 4.58 4.78
CA GLY A 100 1.61 5.97 4.38
C GLY A 100 1.73 6.10 2.86
N THR A 101 2.47 5.19 2.21
CA THR A 101 2.55 5.16 0.75
C THR A 101 1.22 4.78 0.10
N TRP A 102 0.52 3.78 0.64
CA TRP A 102 -0.80 3.38 0.18
C TRP A 102 -1.81 4.53 0.26
N SER A 103 -1.86 5.26 1.38
CA SER A 103 -2.81 6.36 1.59
C SER A 103 -2.52 7.53 0.66
N TYR A 104 -1.25 7.86 0.43
CA TYR A 104 -0.82 8.87 -0.53
C TYR A 104 -1.33 8.54 -1.94
N MET A 105 -1.17 7.29 -2.37
CA MET A 105 -1.67 6.84 -3.67
C MET A 105 -3.20 6.86 -3.75
N PHE A 106 -3.87 6.45 -2.68
CA PHE A 106 -5.33 6.44 -2.60
C PHE A 106 -5.92 7.85 -2.70
N LYS A 107 -5.31 8.83 -2.02
CA LYS A 107 -5.77 10.23 -2.03
C LYS A 107 -5.57 10.88 -3.40
N ASN A 108 -4.36 10.76 -3.96
CA ASN A 108 -3.99 11.48 -5.19
C ASN A 108 -4.54 10.85 -6.48
N GLY A 109 -4.88 9.55 -6.48
CA GLY A 109 -5.35 8.88 -7.70
C GLY A 109 -4.30 8.86 -8.81
N VAL A 110 -4.77 8.78 -10.07
CA VAL A 110 -3.93 8.83 -11.27
C VAL A 110 -4.37 10.01 -12.13
N GLU A 111 -3.47 10.98 -12.28
CA GLU A 111 -3.66 12.14 -13.14
C GLU A 111 -3.92 11.71 -14.60
N GLU A 112 -4.65 12.53 -15.35
CA GLU A 112 -4.92 12.33 -16.79
C GLU A 112 -5.74 11.07 -17.15
N LYS A 113 -6.24 10.33 -16.17
CA LYS A 113 -7.13 9.16 -16.38
C LYS A 113 -8.60 9.52 -16.15
N SER A 114 -9.50 8.74 -16.76
CA SER A 114 -10.94 8.94 -16.60
C SER A 114 -11.40 8.73 -15.16
N GLU A 115 -12.59 9.22 -14.84
CA GLU A 115 -13.22 9.01 -13.53
C GLU A 115 -13.41 7.52 -13.24
N GLU A 116 -13.89 6.74 -14.21
CA GLU A 116 -14.06 5.28 -14.07
C GLU A 116 -12.74 4.58 -13.75
N TYR A 117 -11.66 5.00 -14.40
CA TYR A 117 -10.33 4.43 -14.15
C TYR A 117 -9.89 4.74 -12.72
N ASN A 118 -10.05 5.99 -12.28
CA ASN A 118 -9.71 6.42 -10.93
C ASN A 118 -10.55 5.70 -9.86
N VAL A 119 -11.84 5.45 -10.12
CA VAL A 119 -12.69 4.64 -9.24
C VAL A 119 -12.16 3.21 -9.14
N LEU A 120 -11.90 2.54 -10.27
CA LEU A 120 -11.36 1.18 -10.28
C LEU A 120 -9.99 1.10 -9.58
N TYR A 121 -9.13 2.08 -9.81
CA TYR A 121 -7.81 2.19 -9.20
C TYR A 121 -7.89 2.27 -7.68
N LYS A 122 -8.72 3.16 -7.15
CA LYS A 122 -8.90 3.32 -5.70
C LYS A 122 -9.60 2.12 -5.06
N VAL A 123 -10.56 1.48 -5.75
CA VAL A 123 -11.18 0.24 -5.29
C VAL A 123 -10.16 -0.89 -5.21
N SER A 124 -9.31 -1.00 -6.24
CA SER A 124 -8.22 -1.97 -6.29
C SER A 124 -7.26 -1.80 -5.10
N LEU A 125 -6.98 -0.55 -4.70
CA LEU A 125 -6.19 -0.26 -3.50
C LEU A 125 -6.87 -0.76 -2.22
N ILE A 126 -8.20 -0.62 -2.07
CA ILE A 126 -8.95 -1.15 -0.92
C ILE A 126 -8.88 -2.68 -0.87
N TYR A 127 -9.03 -3.35 -2.00
CA TYR A 127 -8.88 -4.80 -2.07
C TYR A 127 -7.45 -5.23 -1.77
N LEU A 128 -6.46 -4.49 -2.26
CA LEU A 128 -5.07 -4.76 -1.95
C LEU A 128 -4.77 -4.60 -0.45
N MET A 129 -5.38 -3.59 0.20
CA MET A 129 -5.31 -3.41 1.65
C MET A 129 -5.83 -4.66 2.39
N PHE A 130 -6.97 -5.21 1.95
CA PHE A 130 -7.51 -6.45 2.48
C PHE A 130 -6.55 -7.64 2.31
N TYR A 131 -6.04 -7.88 1.10
CA TYR A 131 -5.13 -9.00 0.84
C TYR A 131 -3.79 -8.89 1.57
N LEU A 132 -3.21 -7.69 1.66
CA LEU A 132 -1.96 -7.45 2.39
C LEU A 132 -2.13 -7.70 3.89
N TYR A 133 -3.24 -7.25 4.50
CA TYR A 133 -3.48 -7.48 5.91
C TYR A 133 -3.52 -8.97 6.26
N PHE A 134 -4.26 -9.76 5.48
CA PHE A 134 -4.41 -11.21 5.71
C PHE A 134 -3.22 -12.05 5.21
N SER A 135 -2.23 -11.44 4.55
CA SER A 135 -0.99 -12.10 4.16
C SER A 135 0.15 -11.94 5.17
N GLN A 136 -0.11 -11.27 6.29
CA GLN A 136 0.83 -11.23 7.41
C GLN A 136 1.01 -12.64 8.00
N SER A 137 2.26 -13.02 8.28
CA SER A 137 2.64 -14.39 8.68
C SER A 137 2.70 -14.63 10.19
N ASP A 138 2.36 -13.64 11.02
CA ASP A 138 2.60 -13.68 12.46
C ASP A 138 1.33 -13.97 13.27
N PHE A 139 1.50 -14.48 14.50
CA PHE A 139 0.40 -14.78 15.43
C PHE A 139 -0.47 -13.55 15.78
N ASN A 140 0.08 -12.33 15.62
CA ASN A 140 -0.63 -11.07 15.79
C ASN A 140 -0.34 -10.14 14.60
N ASN A 141 -1.33 -9.96 13.74
CA ASN A 141 -1.24 -9.01 12.63
C ASN A 141 -1.10 -7.59 13.17
N LEU A 142 -0.18 -6.81 12.59
CA LEU A 142 -0.13 -5.38 12.82
C LEU A 142 -1.39 -4.73 12.24
N PRO A 143 -2.07 -3.86 13.00
CA PRO A 143 -3.23 -3.15 12.50
C PRO A 143 -2.84 -2.16 11.41
N ILE A 144 -3.77 -1.85 10.53
CA ILE A 144 -3.64 -0.86 9.46
C ILE A 144 -3.88 0.53 10.08
N PRO A 145 -2.86 1.40 10.20
CA PRO A 145 -3.05 2.75 10.71
C PRO A 145 -3.63 3.64 9.61
N LEU A 146 -4.86 4.10 9.80
CA LEU A 146 -5.52 5.03 8.89
C LEU A 146 -6.06 6.23 9.63
N SER A 147 -5.91 7.41 9.04
CA SER A 147 -6.63 8.59 9.50
C SER A 147 -8.13 8.44 9.26
N ILE A 148 -8.91 9.12 10.11
CA ILE A 148 -10.37 9.19 9.97
C ILE A 148 -10.72 9.73 8.58
N ASP A 149 -10.03 10.77 8.13
CA ASP A 149 -10.22 11.40 6.82
C ASP A 149 -10.04 10.39 5.66
N THR A 150 -8.96 9.61 5.67
CA THR A 150 -8.72 8.58 4.64
C THR A 150 -9.80 7.51 4.67
N PHE A 151 -10.24 7.10 5.85
CA PHE A 151 -11.28 6.09 5.97
C PHE A 151 -12.65 6.61 5.49
N GLU A 152 -12.97 7.88 5.76
CA GLU A 152 -14.15 8.53 5.20
C GLU A 152 -14.12 8.58 3.67
N GLU A 153 -12.95 8.83 3.06
CA GLU A 153 -12.80 8.75 1.60
C GLU A 153 -13.02 7.33 1.07
N CYS A 154 -12.55 6.29 1.79
CA CYS A 154 -12.84 4.90 1.46
C CYS A 154 -14.35 4.61 1.50
N LEU A 155 -15.05 5.12 2.50
CA LEU A 155 -16.51 4.98 2.62
C LEU A 155 -17.23 5.71 1.48
N LYS A 156 -16.86 6.97 1.18
CA LYS A 156 -17.43 7.73 0.06
C LYS A 156 -17.24 7.01 -1.27
N LEU A 157 -16.06 6.43 -1.51
CA LEU A 157 -15.80 5.61 -2.69
C LEU A 157 -16.73 4.39 -2.74
N SER A 158 -16.88 3.67 -1.63
CA SER A 158 -17.76 2.49 -1.56
C SER A 158 -19.22 2.84 -1.85
N GLU A 159 -19.69 4.01 -1.38
CA GLU A 159 -21.02 4.51 -1.70
C GLU A 159 -21.18 4.87 -3.18
N THR A 160 -20.17 5.51 -3.77
CA THR A 160 -20.15 5.80 -5.22
C THR A 160 -20.26 4.50 -6.01
N VAL A 161 -19.50 3.48 -5.63
CA VAL A 161 -19.53 2.17 -6.30
C VAL A 161 -20.92 1.52 -6.18
N LEU A 162 -21.51 1.56 -4.98
CA LEU A 162 -22.85 1.05 -4.75
C LEU A 162 -23.92 1.81 -5.56
N LYS A 163 -23.86 3.14 -5.58
CA LYS A 163 -24.86 3.98 -6.25
C LYS A 163 -24.77 3.87 -7.77
N LYS A 164 -23.55 3.99 -8.34
CA LYS A 164 -23.27 4.03 -9.79
C LYS A 164 -23.28 2.64 -10.43
N TYR A 165 -22.70 1.62 -9.77
CA TYR A 165 -22.52 0.29 -10.36
C TYR A 165 -23.35 -0.81 -9.69
N LYS A 166 -24.11 -0.50 -8.62
CA LYS A 166 -24.94 -1.47 -7.87
C LYS A 166 -24.15 -2.64 -7.27
N VAL A 167 -22.87 -2.42 -6.97
CA VAL A 167 -21.99 -3.44 -6.36
C VAL A 167 -21.72 -3.13 -4.88
N THR A 168 -21.76 -4.16 -4.02
CA THR A 168 -21.59 -4.03 -2.56
C THR A 168 -20.25 -4.54 -2.04
N SER A 169 -19.44 -5.21 -2.86
CA SER A 169 -18.20 -5.88 -2.43
C SER A 169 -17.21 -4.93 -1.73
N VAL A 170 -17.01 -3.72 -2.25
CA VAL A 170 -16.14 -2.70 -1.62
C VAL A 170 -16.59 -2.38 -0.20
N LEU A 171 -17.90 -2.11 -0.02
CA LEU A 171 -18.47 -1.83 1.29
C LEU A 171 -18.37 -3.05 2.22
N ASN A 172 -18.59 -4.25 1.69
CA ASN A 172 -18.50 -5.49 2.47
C ASN A 172 -17.06 -5.74 2.95
N VAL A 173 -16.05 -5.48 2.12
CA VAL A 173 -14.63 -5.55 2.49
C VAL A 173 -14.30 -4.56 3.60
N LEU A 174 -14.70 -3.29 3.46
CA LEU A 174 -14.47 -2.28 4.50
C LEU A 174 -15.15 -2.66 5.83
N LYS A 175 -16.41 -3.10 5.78
CA LYS A 175 -17.13 -3.60 6.97
C LYS A 175 -16.42 -4.78 7.61
N TYR A 176 -15.93 -5.72 6.81
CA TYR A 176 -15.21 -6.88 7.30
C TYR A 176 -13.92 -6.48 8.03
N LEU A 177 -13.11 -5.60 7.44
CA LEU A 177 -11.88 -5.08 8.07
C LEU A 177 -12.16 -4.38 9.41
N ILE A 178 -13.24 -3.62 9.52
CA ILE A 178 -13.65 -2.98 10.79
C ILE A 178 -14.12 -4.01 11.81
N ASN A 179 -15.00 -4.94 11.42
CA ASN A 179 -15.53 -5.95 12.33
C ASN A 179 -14.44 -6.87 12.90
N GLN A 180 -13.41 -7.16 12.10
CA GLN A 180 -12.24 -7.93 12.51
C GLN A 180 -11.17 -7.09 13.22
N LYS A 181 -11.43 -5.79 13.47
CA LYS A 181 -10.50 -4.85 14.12
C LYS A 181 -9.14 -4.76 13.42
N CYS A 182 -9.14 -4.88 12.09
CA CYS A 182 -7.93 -4.81 11.28
C CYS A 182 -7.38 -3.38 11.18
N ILE A 183 -8.24 -2.37 11.31
CA ILE A 183 -7.89 -0.95 11.17
C ILE A 183 -7.81 -0.32 12.55
N THR A 184 -6.76 0.48 12.79
CA THR A 184 -6.65 1.39 13.93
C THR A 184 -6.72 2.82 13.43
N PHE A 185 -7.65 3.60 14.00
CA PHE A 185 -7.79 5.00 13.63
C PHE A 185 -6.71 5.85 14.28
N THR A 186 -6.04 6.65 13.47
CA THR A 186 -4.88 7.45 13.84
C THR A 186 -5.06 8.92 13.41
N LEU A 187 -4.18 9.80 13.87
CA LEU A 187 -4.16 11.20 13.42
C LEU A 187 -3.59 11.33 12.01
N LEU A 188 -2.59 10.51 11.68
CA LEU A 188 -1.88 10.52 10.41
C LEU A 188 -1.93 9.12 9.79
N ASP A 189 -1.94 9.06 8.46
CA ASP A 189 -1.76 7.80 7.75
C ASP A 189 -0.28 7.37 7.78
N GLY A 190 -0.01 6.11 8.11
CA GLY A 190 1.35 5.58 8.10
C GLY A 190 2.15 5.88 9.38
N LEU A 191 3.23 6.67 9.29
CA LEU A 191 4.14 6.93 10.41
C LEU A 191 3.44 7.65 11.58
N GLN A 192 3.43 7.01 12.74
CA GLN A 192 2.73 7.52 13.94
C GLN A 192 3.61 8.39 14.84
N PHE A 193 4.92 8.35 14.63
CA PHE A 193 5.87 9.21 15.32
C PHE A 193 7.00 9.57 14.35
N LEU A 194 7.67 10.68 14.65
CA LEU A 194 8.85 11.11 13.91
C LEU A 194 10.07 10.80 14.75
N TYR A 195 11.10 10.23 14.13
CA TYR A 195 12.40 10.13 14.76
C TYR A 195 12.93 11.54 15.04
N GLN A 196 13.57 11.71 16.20
CA GLN A 196 14.04 13.01 16.67
C GLN A 196 15.56 12.99 16.89
N ASN A 197 16.20 14.15 16.73
CA ASN A 197 17.56 14.35 17.18
C ASN A 197 17.62 14.51 18.71
N LYS A 198 18.84 14.63 19.27
CA LYS A 198 19.06 14.83 20.72
C LYS A 198 18.40 16.08 21.33
N PHE A 199 17.90 16.99 20.49
CA PHE A 199 17.22 18.22 20.89
C PHE A 199 15.68 18.12 20.72
N GLY A 200 15.16 16.94 20.38
CA GLY A 200 13.72 16.72 20.17
C GLY A 200 13.20 17.21 18.82
N ALA A 201 14.06 17.72 17.93
CA ALA A 201 13.61 18.15 16.60
C ALA A 201 13.50 16.93 15.66
N PRO A 202 12.47 16.84 14.80
CA PRO A 202 12.33 15.77 13.83
C PRO A 202 13.58 15.62 12.95
N LEU A 203 13.98 14.37 12.70
CA LEU A 203 15.06 14.06 11.78
C LEU A 203 14.63 14.41 10.36
N LYS A 204 15.41 15.31 9.76
CA LYS A 204 15.28 15.70 8.36
C LYS A 204 16.20 14.85 7.49
N PRO A 205 15.93 14.75 6.18
CA PRO A 205 16.84 14.13 5.23
C PRO A 205 18.25 14.75 5.35
N PRO A 206 19.31 13.95 5.20
CA PRO A 206 20.67 14.49 5.09
C PRO A 206 20.73 15.46 3.91
N SER A 207 21.28 16.65 4.16
CA SER A 207 21.55 17.70 3.16
C SER A 207 22.71 17.35 2.25
#